data_AF-A0A7Y6UDK8-F1
#
_entry.id   AF-A0A7Y6UDK8-F1
#
_cell.length_a   1.000
_cell.length_b   1.000
_cell.length_c   1.000
_cell.angle_alpha   90.00
_cell.angle_beta   90.00
_cell.angle_gamma   90.00
#
_symmetry.space_group_name_H-M   'P 1'
#
loop_
_entity.id
_entity.type
_entity.pdbx_description
1 polymer ?
#
loop_
_entity_poly.entity_id
_entity_poly.type
_entity_poly.pdbx_seq_one_letter_code
_entity_poly.pdbx_strand_id
1 'polypeptide(L)'
;MKRAWLLALAAAGCLEVPKEAPPECSATSDCDAVNGEVCDEGVCYGNPPMGEFAATVSAPSTRSDVVATEIPLISLARDGWLGDIALETPVTISGRVEAYCMGTNQTCPMTSIAAEVRFTRPSRFPGGPTLRLSVQSKAGQPRGVDSFSINIPRTLPGDEPYTVTIDP
;
A
#
# COMPACT_ATOMS: atom_id res chain seq x y z
N MET A 1 -53.19 17.54 -22.85
CA MET A 1 -52.79 16.35 -22.05
C MET A 1 -51.54 16.73 -21.25
N LYS A 2 -51.52 16.39 -19.97
CA LYS A 2 -50.66 16.99 -18.93
C LYS A 2 -49.22 16.44 -18.98
N ARG A 3 -48.29 17.36 -18.74
CA ARG A 3 -46.83 17.19 -18.60
C ARG A 3 -46.48 16.25 -17.45
N ALA A 4 -45.44 15.43 -17.62
CA ALA A 4 -44.70 14.83 -16.51
C ALA A 4 -43.20 15.02 -16.77
N TRP A 5 -42.63 16.03 -16.12
CA TRP A 5 -41.20 16.25 -15.98
C TRP A 5 -40.73 15.45 -14.77
N LEU A 6 -39.82 14.50 -14.97
CA LEU A 6 -39.07 13.84 -13.89
C LEU A 6 -37.77 14.61 -13.71
N LEU A 7 -37.77 15.52 -12.73
CA LEU A 7 -36.60 16.26 -12.29
C LEU A 7 -35.72 15.36 -11.40
N ALA A 8 -34.42 15.41 -11.68
CA ALA A 8 -33.35 14.73 -11.00
C ALA A 8 -33.21 15.18 -9.53
N LEU A 9 -33.23 14.22 -8.61
CA LEU A 9 -32.72 14.37 -7.25
C LEU A 9 -31.27 13.83 -7.21
N ALA A 10 -30.32 14.67 -7.63
CA ALA A 10 -28.91 14.46 -7.30
C ALA A 10 -28.66 15.13 -5.95
N ALA A 11 -28.85 14.35 -4.87
CA ALA A 11 -28.50 14.80 -3.53
C ALA A 11 -26.98 14.98 -3.44
N ALA A 12 -26.54 16.24 -3.50
CA ALA A 12 -25.18 16.66 -3.16
C ALA A 12 -24.96 16.49 -1.65
N GLY A 13 -24.70 15.27 -1.20
CA GLY A 13 -24.12 15.02 0.12
C GLY A 13 -22.68 15.50 0.12
N CYS A 14 -22.44 16.78 0.42
CA CYS A 14 -21.11 17.26 0.72
C CYS A 14 -20.68 16.60 2.03
N LEU A 15 -19.72 15.67 1.97
CA LEU A 15 -18.99 15.21 3.15
C LEU A 15 -18.36 16.45 3.80
N GLU A 16 -18.85 16.83 4.96
CA GLU A 16 -18.30 17.93 5.75
C GLU A 16 -16.89 17.49 6.18
N VAL A 17 -15.87 18.14 5.62
CA VAL A 17 -14.47 17.85 5.99
C VAL A 17 -14.32 18.26 7.46
N PRO A 18 -13.92 17.33 8.35
CA PRO A 18 -13.71 17.66 9.75
C PRO A 18 -12.77 18.85 9.87
N LYS A 19 -13.14 19.82 10.70
CA LYS A 19 -12.26 20.95 11.02
C LYS A 19 -10.94 20.39 11.58
N GLU A 20 -9.83 20.87 11.04
CA GLU A 20 -8.49 20.49 11.49
C GLU A 20 -8.37 20.69 13.00
N ALA A 21 -7.85 19.67 13.69
CA ALA A 21 -7.67 19.73 15.13
C ALA A 21 -6.66 20.84 15.47
N PRO A 22 -6.85 21.57 16.59
CA PRO A 22 -5.83 22.51 17.04
C PRO A 22 -4.52 21.75 17.34
N PRO A 23 -3.35 22.39 17.13
CA PRO A 23 -2.07 21.79 17.50
C PRO A 23 -2.01 21.54 19.01
N GLU A 24 -1.34 20.47 19.41
CA GLU A 24 -1.14 20.06 20.80
C GLU A 24 -0.14 20.96 21.52
N CYS A 25 0.85 21.49 20.80
CA CYS A 25 1.94 22.29 21.37
C CYS A 25 2.41 23.42 20.44
N SER A 26 3.09 24.41 21.01
CA SER A 26 3.77 25.51 20.29
C SER A 26 5.27 25.57 20.58
N ALA A 27 5.70 25.01 21.72
CA ALA A 27 7.08 24.86 22.12
C ALA A 27 7.25 23.55 22.90
N THR A 28 8.48 23.01 22.97
CA THR A 28 8.79 21.79 23.73
C THR A 28 8.41 21.88 25.21
N SER A 29 8.39 23.09 25.79
CA SER A 29 7.93 23.31 27.16
C SER A 29 6.44 23.03 27.38
N ASP A 30 5.65 22.93 26.32
CA ASP A 30 4.23 22.60 26.37
C ASP A 30 4.01 21.07 26.49
N CYS A 31 5.05 20.27 26.25
CA CYS A 31 5.06 18.81 26.32
C CYS A 31 5.70 18.29 27.61
N ASP A 32 5.69 16.98 27.83
CA ASP A 32 6.40 16.33 28.95
C ASP A 32 7.91 16.22 28.68
N ALA A 33 8.57 17.39 28.60
CA ALA A 33 10.00 17.50 28.34
C ALA A 33 10.86 16.81 29.41
N VAL A 34 10.33 16.58 30.62
CA VAL A 34 11.02 15.84 31.69
C VAL A 34 11.17 14.36 31.32
N ASN A 35 10.20 13.80 30.62
CA ASN A 35 10.25 12.43 30.10
C ASN A 35 10.76 12.34 28.66
N GLY A 36 11.22 13.45 28.10
CA GLY A 36 11.89 13.52 26.80
C GLY A 36 10.98 13.82 25.62
N GLU A 37 9.76 14.32 25.86
CA GLU A 37 8.91 14.80 24.77
C GLU A 37 9.42 16.12 24.16
N VAL A 38 9.22 16.27 22.86
CA VAL A 38 9.57 17.45 22.06
C VAL A 38 8.35 17.90 21.24
N CYS A 39 8.20 19.21 21.08
CA CYS A 39 7.17 19.75 20.20
C CYS A 39 7.72 19.84 18.78
N ASP A 40 7.12 19.10 17.84
CA ASP A 40 7.43 19.19 16.41
C ASP A 40 6.13 19.18 15.61
N GLU A 41 6.06 19.96 14.54
CA GLU A 41 4.86 20.13 13.69
C GLU A 41 3.52 20.34 14.45
N GLY A 42 3.59 20.89 15.67
CA GLY A 42 2.41 21.11 16.53
C GLY A 42 1.93 19.88 17.30
N VAL A 43 2.74 18.82 17.40
CA VAL A 43 2.45 17.57 18.11
C VAL A 43 3.56 17.28 19.14
N CYS A 44 3.20 16.76 20.31
CA CYS A 44 4.18 16.31 21.29
C CYS A 44 4.67 14.89 20.96
N TYR A 45 5.92 14.77 20.51
CA TYR A 45 6.57 13.49 20.21
C TYR A 45 7.49 13.06 21.35
N GLY A 46 7.45 11.79 21.74
CA GLY A 46 8.40 11.22 22.69
C GLY A 46 7.75 10.30 23.70
N ASN A 47 8.55 9.88 24.68
CA ASN A 47 8.20 8.94 25.73
C ASN A 47 7.48 7.66 25.21
N PRO A 48 7.98 7.02 24.13
CA PRO A 48 7.35 5.81 23.62
C PRO A 48 7.41 4.71 24.68
N PRO A 49 6.44 3.78 24.68
CA PRO A 49 6.54 2.59 25.52
C PRO A 49 7.88 1.90 25.30
N MET A 50 8.52 1.42 26.37
CA MET A 50 9.75 0.65 26.21
C MET A 50 9.45 -0.66 25.49
N GLY A 51 10.17 -0.95 24.41
CA GLY A 51 10.03 -2.22 23.72
C GLY A 51 10.59 -2.23 22.31
N GLU A 52 10.48 -3.40 21.72
CA GLU A 52 10.70 -3.64 20.30
C GLU A 52 9.37 -3.51 19.57
N PHE A 53 9.39 -2.78 18.46
CA PHE A 53 8.21 -2.56 17.65
C PHE A 53 8.39 -3.18 16.27
N ALA A 54 7.28 -3.49 15.62
CA ALA A 54 7.24 -3.77 14.21
C ALA A 54 6.39 -2.71 13.52
N ALA A 55 6.76 -2.34 12.30
CA ALA A 55 6.07 -1.29 11.56
C ALA A 55 5.83 -1.70 10.12
N THR A 56 4.78 -1.15 9.53
CA THR A 56 4.61 -1.12 8.08
C THR A 56 4.70 0.33 7.63
N VAL A 57 5.65 0.62 6.75
CA VAL A 57 5.84 1.95 6.19
C VAL A 57 5.19 1.96 4.82
N SER A 58 4.17 2.79 4.64
CA SER A 58 3.53 3.02 3.34
C SER A 58 4.23 4.15 2.60
N ALA A 59 4.33 4.01 1.28
CA ALA A 59 4.78 5.09 0.42
C ALA A 59 3.76 6.25 0.44
N PRO A 60 4.23 7.52 0.41
CA PRO A 60 3.36 8.64 0.07
C PRO A 60 2.68 8.40 -1.28
N SER A 61 1.42 8.80 -1.43
CA SER A 61 0.65 8.62 -2.67
C SER A 61 1.28 9.28 -3.90
N THR A 62 2.20 10.22 -3.69
CA THR A 62 2.95 10.95 -4.71
C THR A 62 4.21 10.22 -5.19
N ARG A 63 4.61 9.12 -4.55
CA ARG A 63 5.84 8.37 -4.86
C ARG A 63 5.50 6.97 -5.37
N SER A 64 5.65 6.74 -6.67
CA SER A 64 5.41 5.43 -7.32
C SER A 64 6.64 4.51 -7.36
N ASP A 65 7.80 5.05 -6.97
CA ASP A 65 9.11 4.37 -6.97
C ASP A 65 9.40 3.62 -5.66
N VAL A 66 8.55 3.79 -4.65
CA VAL A 66 8.61 3.06 -3.37
C VAL A 66 7.33 2.26 -3.15
N VAL A 67 7.43 1.20 -2.36
CA VAL A 67 6.31 0.30 -2.03
C VAL A 67 6.19 0.16 -0.51
N ALA A 68 5.00 -0.25 -0.07
CA ALA A 68 4.79 -0.55 1.34
C ALA A 68 5.79 -1.63 1.81
N THR A 69 6.51 -1.34 2.89
CA THR A 69 7.60 -2.19 3.38
C THR A 69 7.40 -2.50 4.86
N GLU A 70 7.63 -3.75 5.23
CA GLU A 70 7.56 -4.22 6.61
C GLU A 70 8.94 -4.10 7.26
N ILE A 71 9.00 -3.43 8.41
CA ILE A 71 10.16 -3.34 9.29
C ILE A 71 9.86 -4.26 10.48
N PRO A 72 10.44 -5.47 10.52
CA PRO A 72 10.06 -6.48 11.51
C PRO A 72 10.53 -6.12 12.92
N LEU A 73 11.54 -5.26 13.02
CA LEU A 73 12.10 -4.82 14.28
C LEU A 73 12.60 -3.38 14.17
N ILE A 74 12.05 -2.50 15.01
CA ILE A 74 12.46 -1.11 15.14
C ILE A 74 12.52 -0.73 16.62
N SER A 75 13.57 0.01 16.99
CA SER A 75 13.73 0.57 18.33
C SER A 75 13.44 2.06 18.26
N LEU A 76 12.50 2.52 19.09
CA LEU A 76 12.17 3.93 19.21
C LEU A 76 13.05 4.57 20.30
N ALA A 77 13.72 5.67 19.97
CA ALA A 77 14.42 6.49 20.95
C ALA A 77 13.42 7.20 21.89
N ARG A 78 13.89 7.75 23.01
CA ARG A 78 13.02 8.39 24.02
C ARG A 78 12.29 9.62 23.49
N ASP A 79 12.87 10.31 22.51
CA ASP A 79 12.27 11.43 21.80
C ASP A 79 11.29 10.99 20.70
N GLY A 80 11.06 9.68 20.56
CA GLY A 80 10.20 9.11 19.52
C GLY A 80 10.80 9.19 18.11
N TRP A 81 12.04 9.68 17.98
CA TRP A 81 12.67 9.85 16.68
C TRP A 81 13.22 8.53 16.17
N LEU A 82 12.85 8.17 14.94
CA LEU A 82 13.31 6.96 14.26
C LEU A 82 14.56 7.18 13.41
N GLY A 83 14.97 8.42 13.20
CA GLY A 83 16.03 8.75 12.26
C GLY A 83 15.62 8.52 10.80
N ASP A 84 16.62 8.54 9.94
CA ASP A 84 16.44 8.25 8.52
C ASP A 84 16.30 6.74 8.32
N ILE A 85 15.15 6.32 7.80
CA ILE A 85 14.90 4.93 7.43
C ILE A 85 15.18 4.76 5.94
N ALA A 86 16.20 3.97 5.62
CA ALA A 86 16.46 3.55 4.24
C ALA A 86 15.48 2.44 3.84
N LEU A 87 14.59 2.74 2.89
CA LEU A 87 13.71 1.74 2.29
C LEU A 87 14.40 1.08 1.09
N GLU A 88 14.28 -0.24 0.99
CA GLU A 88 14.82 -0.97 -0.15
C GLU A 88 14.08 -0.63 -1.45
N THR A 89 14.83 -0.55 -2.54
CA THR A 89 14.22 -0.40 -3.87
C THR A 89 13.38 -1.63 -4.21
N PRO A 90 12.11 -1.45 -4.62
CA PRO A 90 11.26 -2.57 -5.00
C PRO A 90 11.80 -3.34 -6.19
N VAL A 91 11.29 -4.56 -6.35
CA VAL A 91 11.45 -5.36 -7.57
C VAL A 91 10.20 -5.18 -8.43
N THR A 92 10.39 -4.89 -9.71
CA THR A 92 9.29 -4.88 -10.68
C THR A 92 9.06 -6.30 -11.19
N ILE A 93 7.83 -6.80 -11.02
CA ILE A 93 7.34 -8.01 -11.68
C ILE A 93 6.43 -7.56 -12.82
N SER A 94 6.78 -7.94 -14.04
CA SER A 94 5.93 -7.80 -15.20
C SER A 94 5.64 -9.15 -15.84
N GLY A 95 4.55 -9.21 -16.60
CA GLY A 95 4.21 -10.41 -17.33
C GLY A 95 2.91 -10.26 -18.10
N ARG A 96 2.45 -11.38 -18.66
CA ARG A 96 1.24 -11.46 -19.44
C ARG A 96 0.35 -12.59 -18.95
N VAL A 97 -0.95 -12.33 -18.82
CA VAL A 97 -1.97 -13.36 -18.55
C VAL A 97 -2.60 -13.77 -19.87
N GLU A 98 -2.55 -15.06 -20.20
CA GLU A 98 -3.11 -15.63 -21.43
C GLU A 98 -4.02 -16.81 -21.13
N ALA A 99 -5.01 -17.03 -22.00
CA ALA A 99 -5.79 -18.24 -21.95
C ALA A 99 -4.91 -19.44 -22.35
N TYR A 100 -4.89 -20.45 -21.48
CA TYR A 100 -4.32 -21.74 -21.83
C TYR A 100 -5.32 -22.50 -22.70
N CYS A 101 -4.95 -22.83 -23.94
CA CYS A 101 -5.75 -23.72 -24.78
C CYS A 101 -4.91 -24.92 -25.24
N MET A 102 -5.39 -26.11 -24.89
CA MET A 102 -4.85 -27.39 -25.34
C MET A 102 -5.71 -27.93 -26.49
N GLY A 103 -5.08 -28.21 -27.62
CA GLY A 103 -5.72 -28.92 -28.74
C GLY A 103 -5.31 -28.39 -30.10
N THR A 104 -5.27 -29.27 -31.11
CA THR A 104 -4.93 -28.93 -32.50
C THR A 104 -6.04 -28.19 -33.25
N ASN A 105 -7.25 -28.10 -32.68
CA ASN A 105 -8.44 -27.55 -33.34
C ASN A 105 -9.03 -26.30 -32.64
N GLN A 106 -8.33 -25.70 -31.67
CA GLN A 106 -8.76 -24.43 -31.04
C GLN A 106 -7.89 -23.27 -31.53
N THR A 107 -8.55 -22.25 -32.10
CA THR A 107 -7.92 -20.95 -32.35
C THR A 107 -7.72 -20.26 -31.00
N CYS A 108 -6.52 -20.35 -30.43
CA CYS A 108 -6.19 -19.63 -29.20
C CYS A 108 -6.22 -18.12 -29.45
N PRO A 109 -6.76 -17.32 -28.51
CA PRO A 109 -6.55 -15.89 -28.50
C PRO A 109 -5.04 -15.59 -28.50
N MET A 110 -4.60 -14.73 -29.41
CA MET A 110 -3.22 -14.25 -29.47
C MET A 110 -3.00 -13.01 -28.58
N THR A 111 -3.99 -12.69 -27.75
CA THR A 111 -4.02 -11.50 -26.91
C THR A 111 -4.16 -11.87 -25.44
N SER A 112 -3.64 -11.03 -24.57
CA SER A 112 -3.85 -11.15 -23.12
C SER A 112 -5.33 -11.08 -22.72
N ILE A 113 -5.63 -11.66 -21.56
CA ILE A 113 -6.94 -11.54 -20.90
C ILE A 113 -6.90 -10.51 -19.77
N ALA A 114 -8.06 -9.91 -19.47
CA ALA A 114 -8.24 -9.19 -18.22
C ALA A 114 -8.17 -10.18 -17.06
N ALA A 115 -7.56 -9.78 -15.95
CA ALA A 115 -7.49 -10.57 -14.73
C ALA A 115 -6.94 -9.68 -13.58
N GLU A 116 -7.33 -9.96 -12.35
CA GLU A 116 -6.60 -9.49 -11.17
C GLU A 116 -5.45 -10.47 -10.87
N VAL A 117 -4.23 -9.96 -10.83
CA VAL A 117 -3.05 -10.71 -10.36
C VAL A 117 -2.76 -10.26 -8.94
N ARG A 118 -2.81 -11.19 -7.98
CA ARG A 118 -2.55 -10.92 -6.56
C ARG A 118 -1.28 -11.60 -6.10
N PHE A 119 -0.46 -10.85 -5.37
CA PHE A 119 0.76 -11.29 -4.73
C PHE A 119 0.54 -11.23 -3.23
N THR A 120 0.70 -12.36 -2.56
CA THR A 120 0.51 -12.45 -1.11
C THR A 120 1.67 -13.14 -0.43
N ARG A 121 2.05 -12.69 0.76
CA ARG A 121 3.06 -13.33 1.61
C ARG A 121 2.68 -13.13 3.09
N PRO A 122 2.94 -14.09 3.98
CA PRO A 122 2.89 -13.84 5.43
C PRO A 122 3.69 -12.59 5.84
N SER A 123 3.27 -11.93 6.92
CA SER A 123 4.03 -10.82 7.51
C SER A 123 5.41 -11.29 7.95
N ARG A 124 6.40 -10.41 7.83
CA ARG A 124 7.75 -10.63 8.35
C ARG A 124 7.87 -10.53 9.87
N PHE A 125 6.82 -10.08 10.55
CA PHE A 125 6.76 -10.03 12.01
C PHE A 125 5.56 -10.80 12.57
N PRO A 126 5.71 -11.49 13.72
CA PRO A 126 4.64 -12.28 14.34
C PRO A 126 3.38 -11.46 14.61
N GLY A 127 2.22 -12.02 14.28
CA GLY A 127 0.91 -11.38 14.49
C GLY A 127 0.57 -10.26 13.50
N GLY A 128 1.47 -9.92 12.57
CA GLY A 128 1.21 -8.94 11.52
C GLY A 128 0.21 -9.45 10.46
N PRO A 129 -0.47 -8.53 9.74
CA PRO A 129 -1.38 -8.89 8.67
C PRO A 129 -0.62 -9.48 7.47
N THR A 130 -1.29 -10.33 6.69
CA THR A 130 -0.71 -10.81 5.41
C THR A 130 -0.47 -9.64 4.46
N LEU A 131 0.74 -9.53 3.92
CA LEU A 131 1.03 -8.59 2.85
C LEU A 131 0.24 -9.01 1.60
N ARG A 132 -0.56 -8.10 1.05
CA ARG A 132 -1.35 -8.32 -0.16
C ARG A 132 -1.19 -7.15 -1.12
N LEU A 133 -0.78 -7.46 -2.34
CA LEU A 133 -0.63 -6.52 -3.44
C LEU A 133 -1.41 -7.04 -4.65
N SER A 134 -2.06 -6.15 -5.40
CA SER A 134 -2.88 -6.52 -6.56
C SER A 134 -2.57 -5.62 -7.75
N VAL A 135 -2.60 -6.18 -8.96
CA VAL A 135 -2.51 -5.44 -10.22
C VAL A 135 -3.50 -6.00 -11.23
N GLN A 136 -4.02 -5.13 -12.09
CA GLN A 136 -4.91 -5.52 -13.18
C GLN A 136 -4.10 -5.83 -14.44
N SER A 137 -4.31 -7.03 -15.00
CA SER A 137 -3.88 -7.40 -16.34
C SER A 137 -4.78 -6.70 -17.37
N LYS A 138 -4.18 -6.00 -18.32
CA LYS A 138 -4.89 -5.39 -19.43
C LYS A 138 -5.24 -6.46 -20.46
N ALA A 139 -6.51 -6.56 -20.86
CA ALA A 139 -6.92 -7.40 -21.98
C ALA A 139 -6.40 -6.85 -23.32
N GLY A 140 -6.34 -7.72 -24.33
CA GLY A 140 -6.11 -7.31 -25.72
C GLY A 140 -4.67 -6.98 -26.07
N GLN A 141 -3.70 -7.14 -25.15
CA GLN A 141 -2.29 -6.89 -25.46
C GLN A 141 -1.75 -8.01 -26.35
N PRO A 142 -0.99 -7.68 -27.41
CA PRO A 142 -0.41 -8.70 -28.29
C PRO A 142 0.68 -9.52 -27.58
N ARG A 143 0.99 -10.71 -28.11
CA ARG A 143 2.11 -11.51 -27.60
C ARG A 143 3.42 -10.73 -27.63
N GLY A 144 4.22 -10.91 -26.58
CA GLY A 144 5.49 -10.21 -26.39
C GLY A 144 5.36 -8.87 -25.66
N VAL A 145 4.14 -8.41 -25.37
CA VAL A 145 3.89 -7.21 -24.57
C VAL A 145 3.36 -7.61 -23.19
N ASP A 146 3.88 -6.99 -22.13
CA ASP A 146 3.39 -7.22 -20.77
C ASP A 146 1.97 -6.67 -20.61
N SER A 147 1.07 -7.48 -20.05
CA SER A 147 -0.29 -7.05 -19.72
C SER A 147 -0.41 -6.46 -18.32
N PHE A 148 0.55 -6.73 -17.45
CA PHE A 148 0.65 -6.11 -16.12
C PHE A 148 2.11 -5.83 -15.75
N SER A 149 2.29 -4.87 -14.84
CA SER A 149 3.55 -4.58 -14.18
C SER A 149 3.25 -4.05 -12.79
N ILE A 150 3.94 -4.58 -11.77
CA ILE A 150 3.76 -4.18 -10.38
C ILE A 150 5.11 -4.13 -9.66
N ASN A 151 5.28 -3.14 -8.80
CA ASN A 151 6.40 -3.08 -7.88
C ASN A 151 6.03 -3.85 -6.60
N ILE A 152 6.90 -4.78 -6.18
CA ILE A 152 6.74 -5.52 -4.93
C ILE A 152 7.99 -5.37 -4.06
N PRO A 153 7.86 -5.49 -2.73
CA PRO A 153 9.02 -5.57 -1.85
C PRO A 153 9.92 -6.75 -2.22
N ARG A 154 11.22 -6.55 -2.08
CA ARG A 154 12.19 -7.64 -2.24
C ARG A 154 12.02 -8.66 -1.11
N THR A 155 12.15 -9.94 -1.44
CA THR A 155 12.29 -11.00 -0.43
C THR A 155 13.71 -11.01 0.12
N LEU A 156 13.84 -11.03 1.44
CA LEU A 156 15.11 -11.17 2.13
C LEU A 156 15.37 -12.62 2.56
N PRO A 157 16.62 -12.99 2.91
CA PRO A 157 16.91 -14.31 3.44
C PRO A 157 16.05 -14.63 4.67
N GLY A 158 15.33 -15.76 4.62
CA GLY A 158 14.40 -16.18 5.67
C GLY A 158 12.95 -15.74 5.48
N ASP A 159 12.65 -14.90 4.47
CA ASP A 159 11.28 -14.57 4.12
C ASP A 159 10.59 -15.76 3.45
N GLU A 160 9.30 -15.96 3.76
CA GLU A 160 8.43 -16.87 3.01
C GLU A 160 8.25 -16.39 1.55
N PRO A 161 8.06 -17.30 0.59
CA PRO A 161 7.85 -16.92 -0.81
C PRO A 161 6.50 -16.23 -1.01
N TYR A 162 6.42 -15.43 -2.08
CA TYR A 162 5.14 -14.89 -2.53
C TYR A 162 4.29 -16.00 -3.17
N THR A 163 3.02 -16.07 -2.76
CA THR A 163 1.98 -16.79 -3.48
C THR A 163 1.35 -15.85 -4.51
N VAL A 164 1.32 -16.30 -5.77
CA VAL A 164 0.69 -15.56 -6.87
C VAL A 164 -0.63 -16.24 -7.22
N THR A 165 -1.71 -15.47 -7.23
CA THR A 165 -3.03 -15.94 -7.69
C THR A 165 -3.51 -15.06 -8.83
N ILE A 166 -4.16 -15.68 -9.82
CA ILE A 166 -4.73 -15.00 -10.98
C ILE A 166 -6.24 -15.24 -10.94
N ASP A 167 -7.01 -14.16 -10.93
CA ASP A 167 -8.47 -14.14 -10.91
C ASP A 167 -8.96 -13.54 -12.25
N PRO A 168 -9.39 -14.37 -13.23
CA PRO A 168 -9.75 -13.93 -14.58
C PRO A 168 -10.99 -13.04 -14.67
#